data_AF-A0AAW9A8X3-F1
#
_entry.id   AF-A0AAW9A8X3-F1
#
_cell.length_a   1.000
_cell.length_b   1.000
_cell.length_c   1.000
_cell.angle_alpha   90.00
_cell.angle_beta   90.00
_cell.angle_gamma   90.00
#
_symmetry.space_group_name_H-M   'P 1'
#
loop_
_entity.id
_entity.type
_entity.pdbx_description
1 polymer ?
#
loop_
_entity_poly.entity_id
_entity_poly.type
_entity_poly.pdbx_seq_one_letter_code
_entity_poly.pdbx_strand_id
1 'polypeptide(L)'
;MDKKLWKIGFFTGLTSFCLLILGIRTILGTDLVLKNYFTFGVFSLTVGILAASLLFYKFKIAFRIFMAALILGFAEFFRSFLMDKNGFGDLIGILSLFIITTFGFGIAVIVQFIVIAIRKMKNK
;
A
#
# COMPACT_ATOMS: atom_id res chain seq x y z
N MET A 1 21.70 -10.87 3.61
CA MET A 1 20.31 -10.35 3.59
C MET A 1 19.69 -10.66 4.93
N ASP A 2 19.33 -9.67 5.74
CA ASP A 2 18.67 -9.94 7.01
C ASP A 2 17.39 -10.73 6.73
N LYS A 3 17.33 -11.99 7.20
CA LYS A 3 16.19 -12.92 7.00
C LYS A 3 14.84 -12.32 7.43
N LYS A 4 14.85 -11.21 8.16
CA LYS A 4 13.67 -10.46 8.64
C LYS A 4 13.07 -9.51 7.61
N LEU A 5 13.85 -8.96 6.66
CA LEU A 5 13.36 -7.94 5.73
C LEU A 5 12.39 -8.50 4.69
N TRP A 6 12.73 -9.65 4.11
CA TRP A 6 11.85 -10.34 3.18
C TRP A 6 10.53 -10.76 3.83
N LYS A 7 10.56 -11.14 5.13
CA LYS A 7 9.34 -11.42 5.89
C LYS A 7 8.41 -10.20 5.96
N ILE A 8 8.94 -9.00 6.20
CA ILE A 8 8.11 -7.79 6.28
C ILE A 8 7.42 -7.53 4.94
N GLY A 9 8.16 -7.54 3.82
CA GLY A 9 7.56 -7.35 2.50
C GLY A 9 6.52 -8.42 2.15
N PHE A 10 6.82 -9.69 2.47
CA PHE A 10 5.88 -10.79 2.29
C PHE A 10 4.61 -10.61 3.13
N PHE A 11 4.73 -10.25 4.41
CA PHE A 11 3.59 -9.98 5.27
C PHE A 11 2.78 -8.79 4.77
N THR A 12 3.42 -7.68 4.39
CA THR A 12 2.73 -6.51 3.82
C THR A 12 1.94 -6.88 2.57
N GLY A 13 2.53 -7.64 1.65
CA GLY A 13 1.82 -8.11 0.45
C GLY A 13 0.68 -9.06 0.80
N LEU A 14 0.92 -10.07 1.63
CA LEU A 14 -0.08 -11.04 2.05
C LEU A 14 -1.27 -10.36 2.75
N THR A 15 -1.00 -9.45 3.69
CA THR A 15 -2.07 -8.69 4.36
C THR A 15 -2.85 -7.83 3.38
N SER A 16 -2.18 -7.20 2.41
CA SER A 16 -2.84 -6.37 1.40
C SER A 16 -3.75 -7.22 0.51
N PHE A 17 -3.31 -8.42 0.15
CA PHE A 17 -4.09 -9.36 -0.64
C PHE A 17 -5.34 -9.83 0.11
N CYS A 18 -5.18 -10.22 1.38
CA CYS A 18 -6.29 -10.60 2.23
C CYS A 18 -7.30 -9.45 2.40
N LEU A 19 -6.84 -8.22 2.66
CA LEU A 19 -7.72 -7.06 2.82
C LEU A 19 -8.50 -6.72 1.55
N LEU A 20 -7.88 -6.82 0.37
CA LEU A 20 -8.55 -6.63 -0.91
C LEU A 20 -9.66 -7.66 -1.15
N ILE A 21 -9.36 -8.94 -0.91
CA ILE A 21 -10.35 -10.03 -1.03
C ILE A 21 -11.50 -9.82 -0.05
N LEU A 22 -11.19 -9.49 1.22
CA LEU A 22 -12.20 -9.26 2.24
C LEU A 22 -13.09 -8.06 1.91
N GLY A 23 -12.50 -6.96 1.42
CA GLY A 23 -13.27 -5.78 1.02
C GLY A 23 -14.25 -6.10 -0.11
N ILE A 24 -13.78 -6.73 -1.18
CA ILE A 24 -14.62 -6.90 -2.38
C ILE A 24 -15.58 -8.08 -2.24
N ARG A 25 -15.12 -9.22 -1.72
CA ARG A 25 -15.98 -10.40 -1.58
C ARG A 25 -17.00 -10.24 -0.46
N THR A 26 -16.55 -9.79 0.71
CA THR A 26 -17.36 -9.88 1.94
C THR A 26 -18.24 -8.65 2.11
N ILE A 27 -17.75 -7.46 1.74
CA ILE A 27 -18.49 -6.21 1.94
C ILE A 27 -19.33 -5.88 0.72
N LEU A 28 -18.79 -6.08 -0.49
CA LEU A 28 -19.53 -5.78 -1.72
C LEU A 28 -20.46 -6.91 -2.17
N GLY A 29 -20.25 -8.14 -1.68
CA GLY A 29 -21.03 -9.31 -2.08
C GLY A 29 -20.89 -9.67 -3.57
N THR A 30 -19.86 -9.16 -4.26
CA THR A 30 -19.65 -9.41 -5.68
C THR A 30 -18.92 -10.72 -5.92
N ASP A 31 -19.33 -11.44 -6.97
CA ASP A 31 -18.64 -12.63 -7.42
C ASP A 31 -17.25 -12.27 -7.93
N LEU A 32 -16.23 -12.84 -7.28
CA LEU A 32 -14.85 -12.66 -7.68
C LEU A 32 -14.53 -13.53 -8.90
N VAL A 33 -14.48 -12.90 -10.07
CA VAL A 33 -13.97 -13.53 -11.28
C VAL A 33 -12.45 -13.72 -11.16
N LEU A 34 -11.89 -14.75 -11.81
CA LEU A 34 -10.45 -15.06 -11.80
C LEU A 34 -9.54 -13.85 -12.08
N LYS A 35 -9.99 -12.94 -12.95
CA LYS A 35 -9.30 -11.69 -13.30
C LYS A 35 -9.09 -10.76 -12.09
N ASN A 36 -10.03 -10.73 -11.14
CA ASN A 36 -9.95 -9.89 -9.95
C ASN A 36 -8.86 -10.40 -9.00
N TYR A 37 -8.79 -11.72 -8.79
CA TYR A 37 -7.73 -12.34 -8.00
C TYR A 37 -6.35 -12.04 -8.56
N PHE A 38 -6.19 -12.08 -9.88
CA PHE A 38 -4.93 -11.73 -10.52
C PHE A 38 -4.55 -10.26 -10.28
N THR A 39 -5.48 -9.33 -10.46
CA THR A 39 -5.25 -7.90 -10.21
C THR A 39 -4.87 -7.63 -8.75
N PHE A 40 -5.57 -8.23 -7.79
CA PHE A 40 -5.24 -8.08 -6.37
C PHE A 40 -3.89 -8.70 -6.04
N GLY A 41 -3.55 -9.82 -6.67
CA GLY A 41 -2.26 -10.46 -6.53
C GLY A 41 -1.12 -9.55 -6.99
N VAL A 42 -1.26 -8.95 -8.18
CA VAL A 42 -0.27 -8.02 -8.73
C VAL A 42 -0.11 -6.78 -7.84
N PHE A 43 -1.21 -6.17 -7.39
CA PHE A 43 -1.16 -5.02 -6.49
C PHE A 43 -0.45 -5.37 -5.18
N SER A 44 -0.84 -6.49 -4.58
CA SER A 44 -0.33 -6.96 -3.28
C SER A 44 1.15 -7.31 -3.34
N LEU A 45 1.59 -7.99 -4.41
CA LEU A 45 3.00 -8.24 -4.66
C LEU A 45 3.78 -6.94 -4.84
N THR A 46 3.21 -5.98 -5.59
CA THR A 46 3.84 -4.68 -5.83
C THR A 46 4.09 -3.94 -4.52
N VAL A 47 3.07 -3.77 -3.67
CA VAL A 47 3.24 -3.08 -2.38
C VAL A 47 4.19 -3.82 -1.44
N GLY A 48 4.19 -5.17 -1.46
CA GLY A 48 5.14 -5.99 -0.71
C GLY A 48 6.59 -5.79 -1.18
N ILE A 49 6.82 -5.75 -2.48
CA ILE A 49 8.14 -5.48 -3.09
C ILE A 49 8.60 -4.06 -2.75
N LEU A 50 7.73 -3.06 -2.85
CA LEU A 50 8.05 -1.68 -2.50
C LEU A 50 8.44 -1.56 -1.01
N ALA A 51 7.65 -2.16 -0.11
CA ALA A 51 7.94 -2.21 1.31
C ALA A 51 9.29 -2.88 1.61
N ALA A 52 9.57 -4.03 0.99
CA ALA A 52 10.85 -4.73 1.13
C ALA A 52 12.01 -3.88 0.61
N SER A 53 11.84 -3.21 -0.54
CA SER A 53 12.86 -2.40 -1.19
C SER A 53 13.26 -1.20 -0.32
N LEU A 54 12.29 -0.48 0.25
CA LEU A 54 12.56 0.63 1.17
C LEU A 54 13.40 0.18 2.37
N LEU A 55 13.10 -0.99 2.94
CA LEU A 55 13.88 -1.52 4.05
C LEU A 55 15.26 -2.03 3.63
N PHE A 56 15.37 -2.64 2.45
CA PHE A 56 16.65 -3.10 1.88
C PHE A 56 17.64 -1.95 1.73
N TYR A 57 17.19 -0.80 1.22
CA TYR A 57 18.00 0.42 1.11
C TYR A 57 18.13 1.20 2.43
N LYS A 58 17.67 0.64 3.56
CA LYS A 58 17.67 1.28 4.90
C LYS A 58 16.89 2.60 4.96
N PHE A 59 15.95 2.82 4.05
CA PHE A 59 15.08 4.00 3.99
C PHE A 59 13.93 3.91 5.00
N LYS A 60 14.29 3.93 6.29
CA LYS A 60 13.34 3.74 7.40
C LYS A 60 12.27 4.84 7.47
N ILE A 61 12.57 6.07 7.04
CA ILE A 61 11.61 7.19 7.06
C ILE A 61 10.58 6.97 5.95
N ALA A 62 11.04 6.69 4.72
CA ALA A 62 10.15 6.35 3.62
C ALA A 62 9.25 5.16 3.96
N PHE A 63 9.82 4.09 4.54
CA PHE A 63 9.03 2.91 4.91
C PHE A 63 7.88 3.27 5.86
N ARG A 64 8.13 4.09 6.89
CA ARG A 64 7.08 4.50 7.85
C ARG A 64 5.98 5.32 7.18
N ILE A 65 6.35 6.28 6.34
CA ILE A 65 5.39 7.12 5.60
C ILE A 65 4.57 6.27 4.64
N PHE A 66 5.23 5.39 3.90
CA PHE A 66 4.56 4.47 2.96
C PHE A 66 3.59 3.54 3.66
N MET A 67 3.96 2.95 4.80
CA MET A 67 3.06 2.10 5.58
C MET A 67 1.85 2.87 6.11
N ALA A 68 2.04 4.12 6.58
CA ALA A 68 0.93 4.97 7.02
C ALA A 68 -0.02 5.28 5.85
N ALA A 69 0.51 5.62 4.68
CA ALA A 69 -0.29 5.85 3.49
C ALA A 69 -1.04 4.60 3.03
N LEU A 70 -0.40 3.42 3.07
CA LEU A 70 -1.05 2.15 2.75
C LEU A 70 -2.23 1.86 3.68
N ILE A 71 -2.05 2.08 4.99
CA ILE A 71 -3.12 1.94 5.98
C ILE A 71 -4.26 2.93 5.68
N LEU A 72 -3.96 4.19 5.38
CA LEU A 72 -4.96 5.19 5.01
C LEU A 72 -5.68 4.82 3.70
N GLY A 73 -4.98 4.28 2.72
CA GLY A 73 -5.56 3.81 1.47
C GLY A 73 -6.55 2.67 1.71
N PHE A 74 -6.20 1.71 2.57
CA PHE A 74 -7.14 0.66 2.96
C PHE A 74 -8.31 1.18 3.80
N ALA A 75 -8.08 2.13 4.71
CA ALA A 75 -9.16 2.74 5.48
C ALA A 75 -10.18 3.43 4.57
N GLU A 76 -9.70 4.17 3.57
CA GLU A 76 -10.56 4.84 2.59
C GLU A 76 -11.29 3.85 1.68
N PHE A 77 -10.62 2.78 1.25
CA PHE A 77 -11.21 1.67 0.51
C PHE A 77 -12.37 1.01 1.27
N PHE A 78 -12.20 0.71 2.56
CA PHE A 78 -13.29 0.16 3.37
C PHE A 78 -14.40 1.18 3.61
N ARG A 79 -14.04 2.45 3.84
CA ARG A 79 -15.01 3.54 4.04
C ARG A 79 -15.90 3.75 2.82
N SER A 80 -15.36 3.67 1.61
CA SER A 80 -16.13 3.90 0.38
C SER A 80 -17.22 2.86 0.18
N PHE A 81 -16.99 1.61 0.56
CA PHE A 81 -18.01 0.56 0.52
C PHE A 81 -19.11 0.80 1.55
N LEU A 82 -18.76 1.22 2.77
CA LEU A 82 -19.72 1.45 3.84
C LEU A 82 -20.58 2.70 3.61
N MET A 83 -20.05 3.69 2.90
CA MET A 83 -20.73 4.96 2.61
C MET A 83 -21.33 4.99 1.20
N ASP A 84 -21.42 3.85 0.52
CA ASP A 84 -21.91 3.80 -0.85
C ASP A 84 -23.42 4.08 -0.92
N LYS A 85 -23.76 5.32 -1.26
CA LYS A 85 -25.15 5.75 -1.48
C LYS A 85 -25.59 5.65 -2.94
N ASN A 86 -24.64 5.51 -3.87
CA ASN A 86 -24.87 5.71 -5.31
C ASN A 86 -24.48 4.48 -6.18
N GLY A 87 -23.97 3.40 -5.57
CA GLY A 87 -23.59 2.17 -6.26
C GLY A 87 -22.21 2.22 -6.93
N PHE A 88 -21.37 3.22 -6.59
CA PHE A 88 -20.02 3.40 -7.15
C PHE A 88 -18.92 3.25 -6.09
N GLY A 89 -19.28 2.81 -4.88
CA GLY A 89 -18.36 2.71 -3.75
C GLY A 89 -17.19 1.76 -4.02
N ASP A 90 -17.34 0.86 -4.98
CA ASP A 90 -16.33 -0.11 -5.37
C ASP A 90 -15.22 0.45 -6.23
N LEU A 91 -15.59 1.12 -7.30
CA LEU A 91 -14.66 1.82 -8.18
C LEU A 91 -13.95 2.92 -7.39
N ILE A 92 -14.69 3.69 -6.59
CA ILE A 92 -14.12 4.75 -5.75
C ILE A 92 -13.14 4.18 -4.73
N GLY A 93 -13.48 3.07 -4.08
CA GLY A 93 -12.60 2.42 -3.10
C GLY A 93 -11.31 1.93 -3.71
N ILE A 94 -11.40 1.21 -4.83
CA ILE A 94 -10.21 0.68 -5.50
C ILE A 94 -9.34 1.85 -5.97
N LEU A 95 -9.92 2.85 -6.63
CA LEU A 95 -9.19 4.03 -7.09
C LEU A 95 -8.52 4.78 -5.94
N SER A 96 -9.21 4.98 -4.82
CA SER A 96 -8.65 5.67 -3.66
C SER A 96 -7.46 4.91 -3.08
N LEU A 97 -7.54 3.58 -2.98
CA LEU A 97 -6.42 2.74 -2.55
C LEU A 97 -5.21 2.91 -3.48
N PHE A 98 -5.40 2.86 -4.80
CA PHE A 98 -4.32 3.04 -5.77
C PHE A 98 -3.70 4.45 -5.69
N ILE A 99 -4.53 5.49 -5.65
CA ILE A 99 -4.10 6.89 -5.59
C ILE A 99 -3.32 7.14 -4.29
N ILE A 100 -3.92 6.85 -3.14
CA ILE A 100 -3.30 7.10 -1.83
C ILE A 100 -2.00 6.31 -1.69
N THR A 101 -1.96 5.05 -2.12
CA THR A 101 -0.75 4.23 -2.03
C THR A 101 0.37 4.75 -2.94
N THR A 102 0.03 5.13 -4.18
CA THR A 102 1.01 5.63 -5.16
C THR A 102 1.59 6.98 -4.74
N PHE A 103 0.73 7.95 -4.40
CA PHE A 103 1.17 9.25 -3.90
C PHE A 103 1.90 9.13 -2.56
N GLY A 104 1.41 8.25 -1.67
CA GLY A 104 2.06 7.95 -0.40
C GLY A 104 3.48 7.43 -0.57
N PHE A 105 3.70 6.53 -1.53
CA PHE A 105 5.05 6.06 -1.89
C PHE A 105 5.92 7.19 -2.45
N GLY A 106 5.40 7.99 -3.40
CA GLY A 106 6.12 9.12 -3.97
C GLY A 106 6.58 10.12 -2.91
N ILE A 107 5.66 10.55 -2.03
CA ILE A 107 5.93 11.45 -0.90
C ILE A 107 6.95 10.83 0.04
N ALA A 108 6.79 9.55 0.40
CA ALA A 108 7.71 8.84 1.28
C ALA A 108 9.17 8.89 0.77
N VAL A 109 9.37 8.64 -0.52
CA VAL A 109 10.68 8.67 -1.17
C VAL A 109 11.24 10.09 -1.24
N ILE A 110 10.43 11.08 -1.62
CA ILE A 110 10.82 12.50 -1.65
C ILE A 110 11.31 12.97 -0.27
N VAL A 111 10.51 12.72 0.78
CA VAL A 111 10.85 13.10 2.15
C VAL A 111 12.15 12.42 2.60
N GLN A 112 12.32 11.14 2.28
CA GLN A 112 13.54 10.41 2.61
C GLN A 112 14.79 11.01 1.95
N PHE A 113 14.70 11.42 0.68
CA PHE A 113 15.82 12.07 -0.01
C PHE A 113 16.13 13.45 0.53
N ILE A 114 15.12 14.26 0.86
CA ILE A 114 15.30 15.56 1.51
C ILE A 114 16.06 15.39 2.83
N VAL A 115 15.67 14.42 3.67
CA VAL A 115 16.34 14.16 4.95
C VAL A 115 17.80 13.73 4.75
N ILE A 116 18.09 12.91 3.74
CA ILE A 116 19.46 12.49 3.41
C ILE A 116 20.30 13.71 2.97
N ALA A 117 19.75 14.59 2.12
CA ALA A 117 20.44 15.78 1.64
C ALA A 117 20.79 16.74 2.79
N ILE A 118 19.83 17.04 3.68
CA ILE A 118 20.04 17.91 4.84
C ILE A 118 21.13 17.34 5.77
N ARG A 119 21.10 16.03 6.05
CA ARG A 119 22.12 15.38 6.89
C ARG A 119 23.51 15.44 6.25
N LYS A 120 23.59 15.28 4.93
CA LYS A 120 24.86 15.38 4.19
C LYS A 120 25.43 16.80 4.23
N MET A 121 24.58 17.83 4.18
CA MET A 121 25.01 19.23 4.30
C MET A 121 25.47 19.57 5.71
N LYS A 122 24.84 19.03 6.76
CA LYS A 122 25.21 19.31 8.15
C LYS A 122 26.50 18.63 8.61
N ASN A 123 26.83 17.49 7.99
CA ASN A 123 28.06 16.73 8.28
C ASN A 123 29.26 17.14 7.42
N LYS A 124 29.13 18.20 6.62
CA LYS A 124 30.18 18.77 5.78
C LYS A 124 30.58 20.12 6.36
#